data_AF-A0A1H9PRZ9-F1
#
_entry.id   AF-A0A1H9PRZ9-F1
#
_cell.length_a   1.000
_cell.length_b   1.000
_cell.length_c   1.000
_cell.angle_alpha   90.00
_cell.angle_beta   90.00
_cell.angle_gamma   90.00
#
_symmetry.space_group_name_H-M   'P 1'
#
loop_
_entity.id
_entity.type
_entity.pdbx_description
1 polymer ?
#
loop_
_entity_poly.entity_id
_entity_poly.type
_entity_poly.pdbx_seq_one_letter_code
_entity_poly.pdbx_strand_id
1 'polypeptide(L)'
;MKGLTVNFMEEVFHHLDSNHLGKLVKIVPQKISGLSVMPKNASQSFKNRLFKQFLKKKNLAYIFKYISNGNFHDILVKDGQVYENIIYGSKEDFFEAIQDVKLQSPFSFYIYLIEQNDESVITNFFNDIDGIHFFREKALLYVKENNKVKNSNNNLSSHEEETTYIEDLQKKMCEMDKVNNTLLQENRKLKKKIEKNNNEKNREIQNLEKKYLTKIELENKNYKNSLNNISTEIYAAEERYDRLKKEIYDLNEIVKVKNIKIDELQNKNDNIAKLIQTNMNNKSKENDKKINILLIGIPGKIVIRQDFNFEFINPTTPIDDIEDVITNKNIKELWITAFQVVPRKKKKIIQKFESIVKIQELNDFTKLMNGGR
;
A
#
# COMPACT_ATOMS: atom_id res chain seq x y z
N MET A 1 -5.54 -8.20 -44.61
CA MET A 1 -4.44 -8.09 -45.61
C MET A 1 -3.06 -8.56 -45.11
N LYS A 2 -2.50 -8.08 -43.99
CA LYS A 2 -1.09 -8.34 -43.57
C LYS A 2 -0.62 -9.80 -43.45
N GLY A 3 -1.53 -10.77 -43.24
CA GLY A 3 -1.18 -12.20 -43.14
C GLY A 3 -1.18 -12.93 -44.48
N LEU A 4 -1.98 -12.47 -45.44
CA LEU A 4 -2.12 -13.06 -46.77
C LEU A 4 -1.13 -12.52 -47.77
N THR A 5 -0.74 -11.25 -47.63
CA THR A 5 0.39 -10.69 -48.38
C THR A 5 1.69 -11.46 -48.11
N VAL A 6 1.84 -12.13 -46.96
CA VAL A 6 3.04 -12.97 -46.67
C VAL A 6 3.09 -14.22 -47.54
N ASN A 7 2.00 -15.01 -47.56
CA ASN A 7 1.93 -16.25 -48.32
C ASN A 7 1.95 -15.99 -49.83
N PHE A 8 1.35 -14.87 -50.26
CA PHE A 8 1.36 -14.46 -51.66
C PHE A 8 2.75 -13.97 -52.11
N MET A 9 3.43 -13.19 -51.25
CA MET A 9 4.81 -12.75 -51.49
C MET A 9 5.80 -13.92 -51.56
N GLU A 10 5.57 -15.00 -50.81
CA GLU A 10 6.38 -16.21 -50.89
C GLU A 10 6.39 -16.78 -52.32
N GLU A 11 5.23 -16.87 -52.95
CA GLU A 11 5.11 -17.34 -54.33
C GLU A 11 5.73 -16.38 -55.33
N VAL A 12 5.48 -15.07 -55.20
CA VAL A 12 6.10 -14.04 -56.07
C VAL A 12 7.62 -14.16 -56.03
N PHE A 13 8.19 -14.35 -54.84
CA PHE A 13 9.63 -14.47 -54.70
C PHE A 13 10.19 -15.84 -55.07
N HIS A 14 9.40 -16.92 -54.96
CA HIS A 14 9.79 -18.23 -55.49
C HIS A 14 10.05 -18.23 -57.00
N HIS A 15 9.39 -17.32 -57.72
CA HIS A 15 9.52 -17.17 -59.17
C HIS A 15 10.58 -16.13 -59.59
N LEU A 16 11.26 -15.48 -58.63
CA LEU A 16 12.42 -14.63 -58.91
C LEU A 16 13.67 -15.47 -59.18
N ASP A 17 14.53 -14.98 -60.07
CA ASP A 17 15.85 -15.59 -60.28
C ASP A 17 16.79 -15.37 -59.07
N SER A 18 17.91 -16.09 -59.05
CA SER A 18 18.89 -16.02 -57.96
C SER A 18 19.54 -14.63 -57.80
N ASN A 19 19.60 -13.82 -58.87
CA ASN A 19 20.18 -12.49 -58.82
C ASN A 19 19.26 -11.52 -58.09
N HIS A 20 17.97 -11.54 -58.44
CA HIS A 20 16.92 -10.76 -57.82
C HIS A 20 16.66 -11.14 -56.37
N LEU A 21 16.73 -12.44 -56.06
CA LEU A 21 16.72 -12.92 -54.68
C LEU A 21 17.94 -12.45 -53.88
N GLY A 22 19.12 -12.44 -54.50
CA GLY A 22 20.34 -11.92 -53.89
C GLY A 22 20.26 -10.43 -53.56
N LYS A 23 19.57 -9.63 -54.38
CA LYS A 23 19.29 -8.21 -54.09
C LYS A 23 18.42 -8.10 -52.84
N LEU A 24 17.31 -8.83 -52.77
CA LEU A 24 16.36 -8.84 -51.64
C LEU A 24 17.03 -9.17 -50.30
N VAL A 25 17.87 -10.21 -50.27
CA VAL A 25 18.56 -10.67 -49.05
C VAL A 25 19.45 -9.59 -48.43
N LYS A 26 20.01 -8.67 -49.24
CA LYS A 26 20.91 -7.61 -48.77
C LYS A 26 20.19 -6.43 -48.10
N ILE A 27 18.89 -6.26 -48.33
CA ILE A 27 18.12 -5.10 -47.82
C ILE A 27 17.64 -5.32 -46.39
N VAL A 28 17.35 -6.58 -46.01
CA VAL A 28 16.92 -6.89 -44.65
C VAL A 28 18.12 -6.82 -43.71
N PRO A 29 18.07 -6.03 -42.61
CA PRO A 29 19.22 -5.84 -41.73
C PRO A 29 19.81 -7.18 -41.25
N GLN A 30 21.13 -7.34 -41.40
CA GLN A 30 21.85 -8.60 -41.10
C GLN A 30 21.66 -9.08 -39.64
N LYS A 31 21.51 -8.14 -38.68
CA LYS A 31 21.19 -8.44 -37.28
C LYS A 31 19.83 -9.12 -37.07
N ILE A 32 18.95 -9.09 -38.08
CA ILE A 32 17.57 -9.61 -38.01
C ILE A 32 17.41 -10.90 -38.85
N SER A 33 18.20 -11.06 -39.92
CA SER A 33 18.10 -12.17 -40.88
C SER A 33 19.09 -13.31 -40.65
N GLY A 34 20.22 -13.09 -39.96
CA GLY A 34 21.20 -14.14 -39.64
C GLY A 34 21.87 -14.81 -40.86
N LEU A 35 21.77 -14.20 -42.06
CA LEU A 35 22.22 -14.79 -43.31
C LEU A 35 23.34 -13.97 -43.94
N SER A 36 24.47 -14.62 -44.20
CA SER A 36 25.59 -14.08 -44.98
C SER A 36 25.60 -14.72 -46.38
N VAL A 37 25.18 -13.95 -47.38
CA VAL A 37 25.39 -14.18 -48.83
C VAL A 37 24.63 -15.38 -49.45
N MET A 38 23.90 -15.12 -50.54
CA MET A 38 23.23 -16.15 -51.34
C MET A 38 24.25 -16.88 -52.23
N PRO A 39 24.34 -18.22 -52.17
CA PRO A 39 25.20 -19.00 -53.07
C PRO A 39 24.66 -18.93 -54.50
N LYS A 40 25.57 -18.88 -55.49
CA LYS A 40 25.22 -18.75 -56.93
C LYS A 40 24.23 -19.83 -57.39
N ASN A 41 24.35 -21.05 -56.85
CA ASN A 41 23.47 -22.19 -57.14
C ASN A 41 22.73 -22.64 -55.87
N ALA A 42 21.88 -21.77 -55.32
CA ALA A 42 21.07 -22.09 -54.15
C ALA A 42 20.07 -23.23 -54.45
N SER A 43 20.14 -24.31 -53.66
CA SER A 43 19.17 -25.41 -53.74
C SER A 43 17.76 -24.95 -53.38
N GLN A 44 16.72 -25.64 -53.86
CA GLN A 44 15.33 -25.28 -53.54
C GLN A 44 15.08 -25.29 -52.02
N SER A 45 15.68 -26.24 -51.30
CA SER A 45 15.61 -26.29 -49.84
C SER A 45 16.24 -25.07 -49.15
N PHE A 46 17.33 -24.52 -49.71
CA PHE A 46 17.97 -23.30 -49.22
C PHE A 46 17.08 -22.09 -49.50
N LYS A 47 16.50 -21.99 -50.71
CA LYS A 47 15.54 -20.95 -51.07
C LYS A 47 14.34 -20.96 -50.12
N ASN A 48 13.72 -22.12 -49.88
CA ASN A 48 12.58 -22.26 -48.96
C ASN A 48 12.94 -21.85 -47.52
N ARG A 49 14.15 -22.20 -47.04
CA ARG A 49 14.64 -21.78 -45.73
C ARG A 49 14.84 -20.27 -45.65
N LEU A 50 15.40 -19.69 -46.70
CA LEU A 50 15.62 -18.27 -46.83
C LEU A 50 14.28 -17.51 -46.82
N PHE A 51 13.28 -17.95 -47.58
CA PHE A 51 11.95 -17.35 -47.57
C PHE A 51 11.26 -17.41 -46.20
N LYS A 52 11.33 -18.54 -45.49
CA LYS A 52 10.79 -18.66 -44.12
C LYS A 52 11.45 -17.71 -43.12
N GLN A 53 12.71 -17.35 -43.32
CA GLN A 53 13.43 -16.40 -42.47
C GLN A 53 13.20 -14.95 -42.90
N PHE A 54 13.08 -14.72 -44.21
CA PHE A 54 12.96 -13.43 -44.86
C PHE A 54 11.55 -12.85 -44.79
N LEU A 55 10.50 -13.66 -45.00
CA LEU A 55 9.10 -13.25 -45.07
C LEU A 55 8.40 -13.17 -43.71
N LYS A 56 9.15 -12.84 -42.67
CA LYS A 56 8.57 -12.52 -41.37
C LYS A 56 7.92 -11.14 -41.45
N LYS A 57 6.78 -10.98 -40.77
CA LYS A 57 6.01 -9.72 -40.71
C LYS A 57 6.85 -8.46 -40.46
N LYS A 58 7.90 -8.58 -39.63
CA LYS A 58 8.84 -7.49 -39.29
C LYS A 58 9.76 -7.05 -40.44
N ASN A 59 9.97 -7.89 -41.45
CA ASN A 59 10.87 -7.62 -42.58
C ASN A 59 10.12 -7.11 -43.81
N LEU A 60 8.80 -7.35 -43.89
CA LEU A 60 7.97 -6.96 -45.04
C LEU A 60 8.08 -5.47 -45.36
N ALA A 61 8.13 -4.60 -44.35
CA ALA A 61 8.23 -3.15 -44.57
C ALA A 61 9.48 -2.75 -45.38
N TYR A 62 10.62 -3.42 -45.15
CA TYR A 62 11.86 -3.18 -45.90
C TYR A 62 11.75 -3.69 -47.34
N ILE A 63 11.09 -4.83 -47.52
CA ILE A 63 10.88 -5.47 -48.82
C ILE A 63 9.94 -4.63 -49.68
N PHE A 64 8.80 -4.22 -49.13
CA PHE A 64 7.84 -3.34 -49.81
C PHE A 64 8.49 -2.02 -50.19
N LYS A 65 9.21 -1.37 -49.27
CA LYS A 65 9.93 -0.11 -49.55
C LYS A 65 10.98 -0.27 -50.65
N TYR A 66 11.63 -1.43 -50.74
CA TYR A 66 12.61 -1.67 -51.79
C TYR A 66 11.96 -1.85 -53.17
N ILE A 67 10.85 -2.57 -53.24
CA ILE A 67 10.09 -2.77 -54.48
C ILE A 67 9.46 -1.45 -54.94
N SER A 68 8.80 -0.71 -54.05
CA SER A 68 8.16 0.57 -54.37
C SER A 68 9.14 1.65 -54.87
N ASN A 69 10.43 1.49 -54.61
CA ASN A 69 11.47 2.42 -55.04
C ASN A 69 12.03 2.10 -56.46
N GLY A 70 11.39 1.21 -57.22
CA GLY A 70 11.80 0.94 -58.61
C GLY A 70 12.97 -0.03 -58.78
N ASN A 71 13.37 -0.76 -57.73
CA ASN A 71 14.57 -1.60 -57.78
C ASN A 71 14.38 -2.94 -58.52
N PHE A 72 13.17 -3.20 -59.01
CA PHE A 72 12.79 -4.38 -59.78
C PHE A 72 12.36 -4.04 -61.22
N HIS A 73 12.57 -2.79 -61.64
CA HIS A 73 12.18 -2.30 -62.96
C HIS A 73 12.73 -3.17 -64.11
N ASP A 74 13.91 -3.78 -63.94
CA ASP A 74 14.53 -4.71 -64.90
C ASP A 74 13.70 -5.97 -65.19
N ILE A 75 12.88 -6.42 -64.23
CA ILE A 75 11.89 -7.49 -64.44
C ILE A 75 10.66 -6.97 -65.18
N LEU A 76 10.30 -5.71 -64.93
CA LEU A 76 9.06 -5.11 -65.43
C LEU A 76 9.16 -4.64 -66.88
N VAL A 77 10.35 -4.22 -67.34
CA VAL A 77 10.56 -3.67 -68.70
C VAL A 77 10.11 -4.64 -69.81
N LYS A 78 10.19 -5.95 -69.59
CA LYS A 78 9.83 -6.96 -70.60
C LYS A 78 8.34 -7.01 -70.91
N ASP A 79 7.50 -6.77 -69.90
CA ASP A 79 6.05 -6.96 -69.97
C ASP A 79 5.29 -5.67 -69.61
N GLY A 80 5.98 -4.56 -69.35
CA GLY A 80 5.40 -3.32 -68.81
C GLY A 80 4.29 -2.72 -69.67
N GLN A 81 4.43 -2.77 -70.99
CA GLN A 81 3.39 -2.31 -71.94
C GLN A 81 2.11 -3.15 -71.87
N VAL A 82 2.24 -4.44 -71.52
CA VAL A 82 1.11 -5.34 -71.32
C VAL A 82 0.40 -4.98 -70.02
N TYR A 83 1.17 -4.68 -68.97
CA TYR A 83 0.63 -4.35 -67.66
C TYR A 83 -0.10 -3.00 -67.60
N GLU A 84 0.42 -1.97 -68.28
CA GLU A 84 -0.19 -0.62 -68.34
C GLU A 84 -1.64 -0.65 -68.84
N ASN A 85 -1.93 -1.49 -69.84
CA ASN A 85 -3.26 -1.60 -70.43
C ASN A 85 -4.25 -2.38 -69.55
N ILE A 86 -3.79 -3.10 -68.53
CA ILE A 86 -4.58 -4.08 -67.78
C ILE A 86 -4.90 -3.62 -66.34
N ILE A 87 -4.15 -2.65 -65.77
CA ILE A 87 -4.35 -2.18 -64.37
C ILE A 87 -5.78 -1.71 -64.08
N TYR A 88 -6.47 -1.15 -65.07
CA TYR A 88 -7.81 -0.58 -64.90
C TYR A 88 -8.94 -1.61 -65.08
N GLY A 89 -8.62 -2.88 -65.37
CA GLY A 89 -9.57 -3.99 -65.49
C GLY A 89 -9.72 -4.83 -64.21
N SER A 90 -10.58 -5.84 -64.27
CA SER A 90 -10.73 -6.85 -63.22
C SER A 90 -9.60 -7.89 -63.23
N LYS A 91 -9.53 -8.73 -62.19
CA LYS A 91 -8.54 -9.84 -62.11
C LYS A 91 -8.76 -10.85 -63.23
N GLU A 92 -10.00 -11.03 -63.63
CA GLU A 92 -10.47 -11.89 -64.70
C GLU A 92 -9.97 -11.36 -66.05
N ASP A 93 -10.17 -10.06 -66.30
CA ASP A 93 -9.67 -9.39 -67.51
C ASP A 93 -8.14 -9.50 -67.63
N PHE A 94 -7.42 -9.48 -66.51
CA PHE A 94 -5.97 -9.73 -66.50
C PHE A 94 -5.63 -11.14 -66.99
N PHE A 95 -6.30 -12.19 -66.50
CA PHE A 95 -5.97 -13.55 -66.93
C PHE A 95 -6.42 -13.86 -68.36
N GLU A 96 -7.45 -13.18 -68.86
CA GLU A 96 -7.82 -13.24 -70.29
C GLU A 96 -6.76 -12.56 -71.15
N ALA A 97 -6.34 -11.34 -70.80
CA ALA A 97 -5.37 -10.58 -71.59
C ALA A 97 -3.99 -11.26 -71.71
N ILE A 98 -3.57 -12.04 -70.70
CA ILE A 98 -2.23 -12.66 -70.70
C ILE A 98 -2.19 -14.04 -71.39
N GLN A 99 -3.34 -14.64 -71.72
CA GLN A 99 -3.38 -15.92 -72.44
C GLN A 99 -2.75 -15.80 -73.83
N ASP A 100 -2.96 -14.67 -74.51
CA ASP A 100 -2.49 -14.44 -75.87
C ASP A 100 -1.04 -13.91 -75.94
N VAL A 101 -0.61 -13.18 -74.91
CA VAL A 101 0.69 -12.48 -74.89
C VAL A 101 1.85 -13.36 -74.40
N LYS A 102 1.55 -14.49 -73.73
CA LYS A 102 2.54 -15.43 -73.18
C LYS A 102 3.58 -14.79 -72.26
N LEU A 103 3.10 -14.17 -71.18
CA LEU A 103 3.96 -13.69 -70.10
C LEU A 103 4.89 -14.78 -69.54
N GLN A 104 6.11 -14.37 -69.18
CA GLN A 104 7.11 -15.26 -68.55
C GLN A 104 6.67 -15.68 -67.13
N SER A 105 5.99 -14.79 -66.40
CA SER A 105 5.40 -15.09 -65.09
C SER A 105 4.30 -14.08 -64.75
N PRO A 106 3.05 -14.51 -64.50
CA PRO A 106 1.99 -13.61 -64.03
C PRO A 106 2.30 -12.98 -62.66
N PHE A 107 3.23 -13.55 -61.89
CA PHE A 107 3.65 -13.01 -60.59
C PHE A 107 4.43 -11.69 -60.72
N SER A 108 5.03 -11.42 -61.87
CA SER A 108 5.73 -10.14 -62.14
C SER A 108 4.78 -8.95 -62.17
N PHE A 109 3.52 -9.17 -62.54
CA PHE A 109 2.48 -8.13 -62.50
C PHE A 109 2.24 -7.58 -61.08
N TYR A 110 2.41 -8.41 -60.06
CA TYR A 110 2.28 -7.95 -58.68
C TYR A 110 3.38 -6.99 -58.26
N ILE A 111 4.61 -7.22 -58.73
CA ILE A 111 5.74 -6.32 -58.52
C ILE A 111 5.45 -4.98 -59.20
N TYR A 112 4.89 -5.02 -60.41
CA TYR A 112 4.46 -3.84 -61.16
C TYR A 112 3.35 -3.04 -60.44
N LEU A 113 2.33 -3.72 -59.89
CA LEU A 113 1.30 -3.07 -59.08
C LEU A 113 1.88 -2.34 -57.87
N ILE A 114 2.87 -2.92 -57.18
CA ILE A 114 3.54 -2.29 -56.02
C ILE A 114 4.42 -1.12 -56.44
N GLU A 115 5.10 -1.21 -57.58
CA GLU A 115 6.04 -0.19 -58.05
C GLU A 115 5.34 1.06 -58.60
N GLN A 116 4.19 0.89 -59.26
CA GLN A 116 3.54 1.95 -60.04
C GLN A 116 2.24 2.48 -59.44
N ASN A 117 1.73 1.89 -58.34
CA ASN A 117 0.42 2.26 -57.78
C ASN A 117 0.42 2.35 -56.24
N ASP A 118 -0.49 3.17 -55.71
CA ASP A 118 -0.71 3.31 -54.27
C ASP A 118 -1.47 2.11 -53.68
N GLU A 119 -1.35 1.91 -52.35
CA GLU A 119 -1.98 0.80 -51.62
C GLU A 119 -3.50 0.70 -51.86
N SER A 120 -4.18 1.83 -52.05
CA SER A 120 -5.62 1.90 -52.36
C SER A 120 -5.97 1.27 -53.70
N VAL A 121 -5.15 1.50 -54.74
CA VAL A 121 -5.34 0.96 -56.09
C VAL A 121 -5.09 -0.54 -56.10
N ILE A 122 -4.05 -1.00 -55.41
CA ILE A 122 -3.75 -2.43 -55.26
C ILE A 122 -4.90 -3.14 -54.52
N THR A 123 -5.41 -2.53 -53.46
CA THR A 123 -6.53 -3.08 -52.69
C THR A 123 -7.80 -3.19 -53.53
N ASN A 124 -8.08 -2.19 -54.37
CA ASN A 124 -9.22 -2.18 -55.28
C ASN A 124 -9.06 -3.24 -56.38
N PHE A 125 -7.86 -3.39 -56.97
CA PHE A 125 -7.63 -4.44 -57.97
C PHE A 125 -7.91 -5.84 -57.40
N PHE A 126 -7.45 -6.11 -56.17
CA PHE A 126 -7.68 -7.41 -55.55
C PHE A 126 -9.05 -7.57 -54.90
N ASN A 127 -9.85 -6.51 -54.71
CA ASN A 127 -11.19 -6.57 -54.10
C ASN A 127 -11.22 -7.53 -52.90
N ASP A 128 -10.31 -7.36 -51.94
CA ASP A 128 -10.12 -8.19 -50.74
C ASP A 128 -9.16 -9.41 -50.83
N ILE A 129 -9.23 -10.27 -49.80
CA ILE A 129 -8.41 -11.45 -49.58
C ILE A 129 -8.71 -12.57 -50.57
N ASP A 130 -9.98 -12.75 -50.93
CA ASP A 130 -10.44 -13.82 -51.80
C ASP A 130 -9.98 -13.58 -53.23
N GLY A 131 -9.89 -12.32 -53.66
CA GLY A 131 -9.30 -11.98 -54.95
C GLY A 131 -7.78 -12.21 -55.03
N ILE A 132 -7.05 -12.10 -53.92
CA ILE A 132 -5.61 -12.49 -53.86
C ILE A 132 -5.48 -14.01 -54.03
N HIS A 133 -6.37 -14.78 -53.38
CA HIS A 133 -6.41 -16.23 -53.52
C HIS A 133 -6.73 -16.66 -54.96
N PHE A 134 -7.75 -16.06 -55.57
CA PHE A 134 -8.12 -16.31 -56.95
C PHE A 134 -6.95 -16.05 -57.90
N PHE A 135 -6.29 -14.89 -57.77
CA PHE A 135 -5.15 -14.54 -58.62
C PHE A 135 -4.02 -15.56 -58.49
N ARG A 136 -3.72 -16.01 -57.25
CA ARG A 136 -2.69 -17.02 -57.00
C ARG A 136 -3.00 -18.34 -57.70
N GLU A 137 -4.21 -18.84 -57.58
CA GLU A 137 -4.59 -20.13 -58.17
C GLU A 137 -4.49 -20.09 -59.69
N LYS A 138 -4.99 -19.02 -60.31
CA LYS A 138 -4.91 -18.81 -61.76
C LYS A 138 -3.48 -18.64 -62.27
N ALA A 139 -2.63 -17.89 -61.55
CA ALA A 139 -1.22 -17.75 -61.88
C ALA A 139 -0.47 -19.10 -61.83
N LEU A 140 -0.74 -19.92 -60.82
CA LEU A 140 -0.13 -21.26 -60.71
C LEU A 140 -0.57 -22.21 -61.82
N LEU A 141 -1.83 -22.14 -62.25
CA LEU A 141 -2.33 -22.92 -63.39
C LEU A 141 -1.66 -22.48 -64.69
N TYR A 142 -1.60 -21.18 -64.94
CA TYR A 142 -0.95 -20.61 -66.13
C TYR A 142 0.52 -21.05 -66.28
N VAL A 143 1.29 -21.04 -65.18
CA VAL A 143 2.71 -21.50 -65.19
C VAL A 143 2.81 -22.99 -65.50
N LYS A 144 1.90 -23.83 -64.97
CA LYS A 144 1.88 -25.28 -65.25
C LYS A 144 1.58 -25.58 -66.72
N GLU A 145 0.64 -24.86 -67.32
CA GLU A 145 0.23 -25.05 -68.70
C GLU A 145 1.32 -24.64 -69.68
N ASN A 146 1.96 -23.48 -69.48
CA ASN A 146 3.08 -23.03 -70.31
C ASN A 146 4.30 -23.96 -70.26
N ASN A 147 4.55 -24.62 -69.12
CA ASN A 147 5.64 -25.59 -69.00
C ASN A 147 5.36 -26.91 -69.74
N LYS A 148 4.09 -27.33 -69.90
CA LYS A 148 3.72 -28.49 -70.72
C LYS A 148 3.93 -28.24 -72.21
N VAL A 149 3.62 -27.03 -72.68
CA VAL A 149 3.76 -26.65 -74.10
C VAL A 149 5.23 -26.59 -74.54
N LYS A 150 6.15 -26.15 -73.67
CA LYS A 150 7.60 -26.14 -73.97
C LYS A 150 8.23 -27.52 -74.13
N ASN A 151 7.69 -28.54 -73.47
CA ASN A 151 8.19 -29.92 -73.58
C ASN A 151 7.64 -30.68 -74.80
N SER A 152 6.67 -30.13 -75.53
CA SER A 152 6.00 -30.81 -76.64
C SER A 152 6.63 -30.54 -78.02
N ASN A 153 7.65 -29.67 -78.09
CA ASN A 153 8.23 -29.23 -79.37
C ASN A 153 9.60 -29.83 -79.72
N ASN A 154 10.15 -30.72 -78.88
CA ASN A 154 11.42 -31.39 -79.19
C ASN A 154 11.27 -32.90 -79.09
N ASN A 155 11.46 -33.54 -80.25
CA ASN A 155 11.93 -34.92 -80.47
C ASN A 155 10.87 -35.94 -80.94
N LEU A 156 10.86 -36.17 -82.26
CA LEU A 156 10.58 -37.49 -82.85
C LEU A 156 11.93 -38.21 -82.97
N SER A 157 12.22 -39.22 -82.12
CA SER A 157 13.17 -40.31 -82.39
C SER A 157 13.45 -41.17 -81.13
N SER A 158 12.64 -42.22 -80.89
CA SER A 158 13.02 -43.58 -80.45
C SER A 158 11.88 -44.29 -79.67
N HIS A 159 10.93 -44.89 -80.40
CA HIS A 159 9.71 -45.44 -79.80
C HIS A 159 9.90 -46.65 -78.85
N GLU A 160 11.05 -47.32 -78.85
CA GLU A 160 11.29 -48.53 -78.03
C GLU A 160 12.00 -48.24 -76.69
N GLU A 161 12.85 -47.20 -76.61
CA GLU A 161 13.43 -46.74 -75.34
C GLU A 161 12.43 -45.88 -74.55
N GLU A 162 11.58 -45.12 -75.25
CA GLU A 162 10.51 -44.35 -74.61
C GLU A 162 9.46 -45.24 -73.96
N THR A 163 9.09 -46.37 -74.56
CA THR A 163 8.07 -47.27 -74.00
C THR A 163 8.54 -47.97 -72.73
N THR A 164 9.78 -48.47 -72.69
CA THR A 164 10.38 -49.04 -71.47
C THR A 164 10.62 -47.99 -70.38
N TYR A 165 11.01 -46.75 -70.74
CA TYR A 165 11.12 -45.64 -69.79
C TYR A 165 9.77 -45.20 -69.21
N ILE A 166 8.71 -45.18 -70.03
CA ILE A 166 7.34 -44.87 -69.59
C ILE A 166 6.80 -45.93 -68.63
N GLU A 167 7.04 -47.21 -68.89
CA GLU A 167 6.64 -48.31 -67.99
C GLU A 167 7.35 -48.23 -66.64
N ASP A 168 8.66 -47.94 -66.62
CA ASP A 168 9.41 -47.75 -65.36
C ASP A 168 8.93 -46.52 -64.58
N LEU A 169 8.59 -45.42 -65.28
CA LEU A 169 7.97 -44.25 -64.67
C LEU A 169 6.59 -44.56 -64.07
N GLN A 170 5.73 -45.30 -64.78
CA GLN A 170 4.42 -45.71 -64.26
C GLN A 170 4.53 -46.61 -63.03
N LYS A 171 5.51 -47.52 -63.02
CA LYS A 171 5.80 -48.36 -61.84
C LYS A 171 6.27 -47.53 -60.65
N LYS A 172 7.20 -46.59 -60.86
CA LYS A 172 7.66 -45.65 -59.82
C LYS A 172 6.54 -44.75 -59.31
N MET A 173 5.63 -44.30 -60.18
CA MET A 173 4.43 -43.54 -59.76
C MET A 173 3.53 -44.40 -58.87
N CYS A 174 3.26 -45.65 -59.25
CA CYS A 174 2.44 -46.56 -58.45
C CYS A 174 3.07 -46.86 -57.07
N GLU A 175 4.39 -47.04 -57.00
CA GLU A 175 5.12 -47.22 -55.74
C GLU A 175 5.08 -45.97 -54.88
N MET A 176 5.24 -44.79 -55.49
CA MET A 176 5.14 -43.51 -54.81
C MET A 176 3.73 -43.24 -54.27
N ASP A 177 2.68 -43.63 -55.00
CA ASP A 177 1.29 -43.55 -54.53
C ASP A 177 1.03 -44.47 -53.33
N LYS A 178 1.60 -45.67 -53.32
CA LYS A 178 1.52 -46.58 -52.15
C LYS A 178 2.20 -45.96 -50.92
N VAL A 179 3.39 -45.38 -51.10
CA VAL A 179 4.10 -44.68 -50.02
C VAL A 179 3.29 -43.49 -49.53
N ASN A 180 2.77 -42.66 -50.44
CA ASN A 180 1.97 -41.49 -50.09
C ASN A 180 0.70 -41.87 -49.32
N ASN A 181 0.00 -42.93 -49.74
CA ASN A 181 -1.18 -43.45 -49.03
C ASN A 181 -0.83 -43.94 -47.62
N THR A 182 0.31 -44.59 -47.46
CA THR A 182 0.80 -45.04 -46.14
C THR A 182 1.11 -43.85 -45.23
N LEU A 183 1.82 -42.85 -45.74
CA LEU A 183 2.13 -41.61 -45.02
C LEU A 183 0.85 -40.83 -44.65
N LEU A 184 -0.15 -40.80 -45.52
CA LEU A 184 -1.45 -40.19 -45.24
C LEU A 184 -2.18 -40.91 -44.10
N GLN A 185 -2.15 -42.24 -44.06
CA GLN A 185 -2.72 -43.01 -42.96
C GLN A 185 -1.99 -42.77 -41.64
N GLU A 186 -0.66 -42.74 -41.65
CA GLU A 186 0.14 -42.42 -40.46
C GLU A 186 -0.12 -41.00 -39.96
N ASN A 187 -0.17 -40.01 -40.85
CA ASN A 187 -0.53 -38.64 -40.51
C ASN A 187 -1.92 -38.55 -39.88
N ARG A 188 -2.91 -39.30 -40.39
CA ARG A 188 -4.24 -39.37 -39.78
C ARG A 188 -4.20 -39.95 -38.36
N LYS A 189 -3.40 -41.00 -38.13
CA LYS A 189 -3.22 -41.61 -36.80
C LYS A 189 -2.54 -40.64 -35.84
N LEU A 190 -1.48 -39.98 -36.28
CA LEU A 190 -0.74 -38.98 -35.49
C LEU A 190 -1.63 -37.79 -35.12
N LYS A 191 -2.42 -37.27 -36.08
CA LYS A 191 -3.35 -36.16 -35.83
C LYS A 191 -4.36 -36.51 -34.74
N LYS A 192 -4.97 -37.70 -34.81
CA LYS A 192 -5.91 -38.18 -33.77
C LYS A 192 -5.23 -38.32 -32.40
N LYS A 193 -3.97 -38.79 -32.36
CA LYS A 193 -3.22 -38.92 -31.10
C LYS A 193 -2.90 -37.56 -30.47
N ILE A 194 -2.50 -36.59 -31.29
CA ILE A 194 -2.24 -35.21 -30.85
C ILE A 194 -3.53 -34.57 -30.33
N GLU A 195 -4.64 -34.72 -31.05
CA GLU A 195 -5.93 -34.17 -30.66
C GLU A 195 -6.41 -34.74 -29.32
N LYS A 196 -6.32 -36.06 -29.12
CA LYS A 196 -6.66 -36.70 -27.85
C LYS A 196 -5.82 -36.16 -26.68
N ASN A 197 -4.49 -36.07 -26.87
CA ASN A 197 -3.58 -35.56 -25.84
C ASN A 197 -3.86 -34.09 -25.51
N ASN A 198 -4.10 -33.25 -26.53
CA ASN A 198 -4.44 -31.85 -26.32
C ASN A 198 -5.76 -31.70 -25.54
N ASN A 199 -6.77 -32.52 -25.86
CA ASN A 199 -8.04 -32.51 -25.14
C ASN A 199 -7.90 -32.95 -23.68
N GLU A 200 -7.08 -33.97 -23.40
CA GLU A 200 -6.77 -34.40 -22.02
C GLU A 200 -6.05 -33.30 -21.24
N LYS A 201 -5.01 -32.69 -21.82
CA LYS A 201 -4.28 -31.57 -21.18
C LYS A 201 -5.16 -30.35 -20.97
N ASN A 202 -6.04 -30.03 -21.90
CA ASN A 202 -6.97 -28.91 -21.75
C ASN A 202 -7.94 -29.15 -20.59
N ARG A 203 -8.42 -30.39 -20.39
CA ARG A 203 -9.26 -30.72 -19.23
C ARG A 203 -8.48 -30.62 -17.93
N GLU A 204 -7.22 -31.03 -17.91
CA GLU A 204 -6.36 -30.90 -16.73
C GLU A 204 -6.12 -29.43 -16.38
N ILE A 205 -5.82 -28.59 -17.37
CA ILE A 205 -5.67 -27.14 -17.20
C ILE A 205 -6.96 -26.54 -16.63
N GLN A 206 -8.13 -26.84 -17.21
CA GLN A 206 -9.41 -26.33 -16.71
C GLN A 206 -9.71 -26.74 -15.27
N ASN A 207 -9.37 -27.98 -14.89
CA ASN A 207 -9.54 -28.46 -13.53
C ASN A 207 -8.61 -27.72 -12.54
N LEU A 208 -7.36 -27.48 -12.95
CA LEU A 208 -6.39 -26.72 -12.15
C LEU A 208 -6.85 -25.26 -12.00
N GLU A 209 -7.25 -24.61 -13.09
CA GLU A 209 -7.79 -23.24 -13.08
C GLU A 209 -8.97 -23.12 -12.12
N LYS A 210 -9.94 -24.04 -12.21
CA LYS A 210 -11.10 -24.06 -11.30
C LYS A 210 -10.67 -24.20 -9.84
N LYS A 211 -9.73 -25.10 -9.54
CA LYS A 211 -9.21 -25.32 -8.18
C LYS A 211 -8.51 -24.08 -7.64
N TYR A 212 -7.69 -23.41 -8.45
CA TYR A 212 -7.01 -22.17 -8.07
C TYR A 212 -8.01 -21.03 -7.84
N LEU A 213 -9.01 -20.90 -8.72
CA LEU A 213 -10.04 -19.88 -8.58
C LEU A 213 -10.81 -20.04 -7.26
N THR A 214 -11.28 -21.26 -6.94
CA THR A 214 -11.98 -21.54 -5.69
C THR A 214 -11.10 -21.26 -4.46
N LYS A 215 -9.79 -21.57 -4.55
CA LYS A 215 -8.85 -21.27 -3.46
C LYS A 215 -8.72 -19.76 -3.23
N ILE A 216 -8.55 -18.99 -4.31
CA ILE A 216 -8.44 -17.53 -4.26
C ILE A 216 -9.73 -16.91 -3.69
N GLU A 217 -10.90 -17.38 -4.13
CA GLU A 217 -12.19 -16.91 -3.62
C GLU A 217 -12.35 -17.15 -2.12
N LEU A 218 -11.93 -18.33 -1.63
CA LEU A 218 -11.97 -18.66 -0.21
C LEU A 218 -11.01 -17.80 0.60
N GLU A 219 -9.77 -17.62 0.12
CA GLU A 219 -8.77 -16.76 0.77
C GLU A 219 -9.27 -15.31 0.85
N ASN A 220 -9.79 -14.77 -0.25
CA ASN A 220 -10.36 -13.41 -0.28
C ASN A 220 -11.54 -13.24 0.69
N LYS A 221 -12.41 -14.25 0.78
CA LYS A 221 -13.52 -14.24 1.74
C LYS A 221 -13.00 -14.21 3.19
N ASN A 222 -11.98 -14.99 3.49
CA ASN A 222 -11.35 -15.02 4.81
C ASN A 222 -10.70 -13.67 5.14
N TYR A 223 -9.92 -13.10 4.21
CA TYR A 223 -9.31 -11.78 4.41
C TYR A 223 -10.34 -10.69 4.62
N LYS A 224 -11.43 -10.68 3.84
CA LYS A 224 -12.52 -9.71 4.00
C LYS A 224 -13.18 -9.82 5.37
N ASN A 225 -13.43 -11.03 5.86
CA ASN A 225 -13.99 -11.24 7.20
C ASN A 225 -13.04 -10.75 8.29
N SER A 226 -11.75 -11.07 8.20
CA SER A 226 -10.75 -10.60 9.16
C SER A 226 -10.63 -9.07 9.18
N LEU A 227 -10.63 -8.43 7.99
CA LEU A 227 -10.61 -6.97 7.89
C LEU A 227 -11.83 -6.32 8.51
N ASN A 228 -13.03 -6.88 8.28
CA ASN A 228 -14.26 -6.39 8.89
C ASN A 228 -14.21 -6.49 10.43
N ASN A 229 -13.70 -7.60 10.96
CA ASN A 229 -13.56 -7.79 12.40
C ASN A 229 -12.60 -6.75 13.00
N ILE A 230 -11.40 -6.60 12.41
CA ILE A 230 -10.41 -5.61 12.85
C ILE A 230 -10.98 -4.20 12.77
N SER A 231 -11.67 -3.85 11.68
CA SER A 231 -12.32 -2.55 11.53
C SER A 231 -13.34 -2.29 12.63
N THR A 232 -14.13 -3.31 13.00
CA THR A 232 -15.13 -3.20 14.08
C THR A 232 -14.46 -2.98 15.44
N GLU A 233 -13.36 -3.69 15.71
CA GLU A 233 -12.57 -3.51 16.93
C GLU A 233 -11.93 -2.12 17.03
N ILE A 234 -11.44 -1.60 15.91
CA ILE A 234 -10.88 -0.23 15.84
C ILE A 234 -11.96 0.80 16.17
N TYR A 235 -13.14 0.72 15.54
CA TYR A 235 -14.23 1.66 15.82
C TYR A 235 -14.66 1.62 17.30
N ALA A 236 -14.76 0.42 17.89
CA ALA A 236 -15.08 0.28 19.30
C ALA A 236 -14.00 0.88 20.22
N ALA A 237 -12.72 0.75 19.84
CA ALA A 237 -11.60 1.33 20.56
C ALA A 237 -11.58 2.88 20.46
N GLU A 238 -11.88 3.42 19.29
CA GLU A 238 -12.00 4.88 19.06
C GLU A 238 -13.14 5.47 19.90
N GLU A 239 -14.34 4.86 19.90
CA GLU A 239 -15.44 5.30 20.76
C GLU A 239 -15.11 5.24 22.25
N ARG A 240 -14.32 4.25 22.68
CA ARG A 240 -13.85 4.15 24.06
C ARG A 240 -12.85 5.26 24.37
N TYR A 241 -11.94 5.55 23.46
CA TYR A 241 -10.96 6.63 23.60
C TYR A 241 -11.66 7.99 23.75
N ASP A 242 -12.64 8.29 22.91
CA ASP A 242 -13.37 9.56 22.98
C ASP A 242 -14.15 9.72 24.29
N ARG A 243 -14.76 8.63 24.78
CA ARG A 243 -15.43 8.62 26.09
C ARG A 243 -14.44 8.92 27.22
N LEU A 244 -13.30 8.23 27.26
CA LEU A 244 -12.27 8.45 28.28
C LEU A 244 -11.69 9.86 28.21
N LYS A 245 -11.49 10.39 27.00
CA LYS A 245 -11.01 11.75 26.79
C LYS A 245 -11.98 12.79 27.38
N LYS A 246 -13.28 12.59 27.20
CA LYS A 246 -14.31 13.44 27.80
C LYS A 246 -14.34 13.31 29.33
N GLU A 247 -14.26 12.10 29.86
CA GLU A 247 -14.20 11.86 31.30
C GLU A 247 -13.00 12.54 31.96
N ILE A 248 -11.82 12.47 31.33
CA ILE A 248 -10.62 13.18 31.79
C ILE A 248 -10.84 14.69 31.79
N TYR A 249 -11.49 15.23 30.76
CA TYR A 249 -11.82 16.66 30.71
C TYR A 249 -12.73 17.07 31.88
N ASP A 250 -13.81 16.33 32.11
CA ASP A 250 -14.76 16.60 33.18
C ASP A 250 -14.09 16.51 34.57
N LEU A 251 -13.24 15.49 34.78
CA LEU A 251 -12.46 15.33 36.01
C LEU A 251 -11.49 16.50 36.23
N ASN A 252 -10.84 17.00 35.19
CA ASN A 252 -9.94 18.15 35.28
C ASN A 252 -10.69 19.42 35.71
N GLU A 253 -11.91 19.65 35.23
CA GLU A 253 -12.74 20.77 35.68
C GLU A 253 -13.14 20.62 37.15
N ILE A 254 -13.50 19.41 37.60
CA ILE A 254 -13.77 19.14 39.01
C ILE A 254 -12.53 19.42 39.88
N VAL A 255 -11.35 19.00 39.45
CA VAL A 255 -10.09 19.23 40.17
C VAL A 255 -9.80 20.72 40.29
N LYS A 256 -9.99 21.51 39.22
CA LYS A 256 -9.83 22.98 39.28
C LYS A 256 -10.72 23.61 40.34
N VAL A 257 -12.02 23.25 40.37
CA VAL A 257 -12.96 23.78 41.36
C VAL A 257 -12.55 23.38 42.79
N LYS A 258 -12.11 22.14 42.99
CA LYS A 258 -11.64 21.68 44.31
C LYS A 258 -10.37 22.41 44.75
N ASN A 259 -9.44 22.69 43.85
CA ASN A 259 -8.22 23.43 44.17
C ASN A 259 -8.54 24.86 44.62
N ILE A 260 -9.44 25.57 43.92
CA ILE A 260 -9.93 26.88 44.35
C ILE A 260 -10.49 26.81 45.78
N LYS A 261 -11.26 25.76 46.09
CA LYS A 261 -11.83 25.58 47.42
C LYS A 261 -10.78 25.33 48.50
N ILE A 262 -9.73 24.58 48.18
CA ILE A 262 -8.60 24.35 49.07
C ILE A 262 -7.89 25.67 49.37
N ASP A 263 -7.62 26.50 48.35
CA ASP A 263 -6.98 27.81 48.51
C ASP A 263 -7.84 28.74 49.38
N GLU A 264 -9.16 28.76 49.20
CA GLU A 264 -10.09 29.51 50.06
C GLU A 264 -10.02 29.06 51.53
N LEU A 265 -9.97 27.74 51.77
CA LEU A 265 -9.90 27.19 53.12
C LEU A 265 -8.53 27.46 53.78
N GLN A 266 -7.44 27.37 53.02
CA GLN A 266 -6.11 27.73 53.49
C GLN A 266 -6.06 29.19 53.92
N ASN A 267 -6.56 30.12 53.09
CA ASN A 267 -6.65 31.54 53.43
C ASN A 267 -7.47 31.80 54.71
N LYS A 268 -8.59 31.09 54.89
CA LYS A 268 -9.39 31.19 56.12
C LYS A 268 -8.60 30.68 57.33
N ASN A 269 -7.89 29.57 57.18
CA ASN A 269 -7.12 28.97 58.26
C ASN A 269 -5.96 29.89 58.69
N ASP A 270 -5.26 30.49 57.73
CA ASP A 270 -4.20 31.47 57.98
C ASP A 270 -4.73 32.71 58.72
N ASN A 271 -5.94 33.18 58.37
CA ASN A 271 -6.58 34.29 59.06
C ASN A 271 -6.95 33.93 60.51
N ILE A 272 -7.46 32.71 60.74
CA ILE A 272 -7.76 32.20 62.09
C ILE A 272 -6.47 32.10 62.91
N ALA A 273 -5.39 31.57 62.33
CA ALA A 273 -4.09 31.48 63.01
C ALA A 273 -3.57 32.87 63.44
N LYS A 274 -3.66 33.88 62.56
CA LYS A 274 -3.32 35.26 62.89
C LYS A 274 -4.17 35.82 64.04
N LEU A 275 -5.48 35.57 64.03
CA LEU A 275 -6.39 36.00 65.10
C LEU A 275 -6.04 35.36 66.45
N ILE A 276 -5.76 34.06 66.48
CA ILE A 276 -5.35 33.34 67.70
C ILE A 276 -4.06 33.95 68.26
N GLN A 277 -3.06 34.19 67.40
CA GLN A 277 -1.78 34.76 67.81
C GLN A 277 -1.94 36.19 68.37
N THR A 278 -2.81 36.99 67.77
CA THR A 278 -3.15 38.33 68.27
C THR A 278 -3.82 38.27 69.65
N ASN A 279 -4.78 37.36 69.84
CA ASN A 279 -5.47 37.19 71.12
C ASN A 279 -4.55 36.66 72.23
N MET A 280 -3.62 35.74 71.92
CA MET A 280 -2.60 35.27 72.86
C MET A 280 -1.72 36.44 73.35
N ASN A 281 -1.26 37.30 72.43
CA ASN A 281 -0.44 38.46 72.76
C ASN A 281 -1.19 39.52 73.58
N ASN A 282 -2.51 39.63 73.43
CA ASN A 282 -3.32 40.53 74.23
C ASN A 282 -3.56 39.99 75.65
N LYS A 283 -3.77 38.68 75.80
CA LYS A 283 -3.93 38.04 77.12
C LYS A 283 -2.68 38.09 77.99
N SER A 284 -1.48 37.94 77.39
CA SER A 284 -0.23 38.04 78.15
C SER A 284 -0.04 39.44 78.74
N LYS A 285 -0.38 40.50 77.98
CA LYS A 285 -0.30 41.89 78.44
C LYS A 285 -1.28 42.26 79.58
N GLU A 286 -2.41 41.57 79.69
CA GLU A 286 -3.36 41.78 80.80
C GLU A 286 -2.93 41.08 82.10
N ASN A 287 -2.26 39.93 82.00
CA ASN A 287 -1.81 39.18 83.18
C ASN A 287 -0.59 39.79 83.87
N ASP A 288 0.29 40.50 83.15
CA ASP A 288 1.49 41.13 83.71
C ASP A 288 1.20 42.31 84.67
N LYS A 289 -0.05 42.80 84.74
CA LYS A 289 -0.45 43.91 85.62
C LYS A 289 -1.02 43.48 86.98
N LYS A 290 -1.28 42.19 87.23
CA LYS A 290 -1.95 41.72 88.45
C LYS A 290 -0.94 41.39 89.56
N ILE A 291 -1.28 41.76 90.79
CA ILE A 291 -0.44 41.45 91.96
C ILE A 291 -0.78 40.02 92.44
N ASN A 292 0.25 39.19 92.65
CA ASN A 292 0.10 37.83 93.18
C ASN A 292 -0.03 37.88 94.71
N ILE A 293 -1.13 37.35 95.24
CA ILE A 293 -1.46 37.33 96.66
C ILE A 293 -1.67 35.90 97.12
N LEU A 294 -1.06 35.52 98.25
CA LEU A 294 -1.30 34.24 98.90
C LEU A 294 -2.32 34.41 100.02
N LEU A 295 -3.43 33.67 99.99
CA LEU A 295 -4.44 33.64 101.05
C LEU A 295 -4.32 32.34 101.87
N ILE A 296 -4.08 32.47 103.18
CA ILE A 296 -4.12 31.37 104.13
C ILE A 296 -5.49 31.36 104.83
N GLY A 297 -6.35 30.45 104.39
CA GLY A 297 -7.77 30.43 104.75
C GLY A 297 -8.60 29.64 103.75
N ILE A 298 -9.75 29.13 104.20
CA ILE A 298 -10.78 28.61 103.31
C ILE A 298 -11.72 29.78 102.98
N PRO A 299 -11.71 30.30 101.74
CA PRO A 299 -12.65 31.34 101.34
C PRO A 299 -14.09 30.78 101.34
N GLY A 300 -15.04 31.53 101.88
CA GLY A 300 -16.47 31.25 101.68
C GLY A 300 -16.92 31.58 100.24
N LYS A 301 -18.24 31.68 99.98
CA LYS A 301 -18.77 32.27 98.73
C LYS A 301 -18.37 33.74 98.65
N ILE A 302 -17.20 34.02 98.08
CA ILE A 302 -16.64 35.37 97.96
C ILE A 302 -16.41 35.67 96.48
N VAL A 303 -16.82 36.87 96.06
CA VAL A 303 -16.47 37.43 94.75
C VAL A 303 -15.01 37.86 94.82
N ILE A 304 -14.14 37.15 94.10
CA ILE A 304 -12.70 37.42 94.08
C ILE A 304 -12.44 38.65 93.20
N ARG A 305 -11.70 39.63 93.74
CA ARG A 305 -11.23 40.81 93.01
C ARG A 305 -10.41 40.39 91.78
N GLN A 306 -10.80 40.87 90.59
CA GLN A 306 -10.21 40.43 89.31
C GLN A 306 -8.82 41.03 89.03
N ASP A 307 -8.41 42.04 89.79
CA ASP A 307 -7.12 42.73 89.70
C ASP A 307 -5.98 42.03 90.46
N PHE A 308 -6.29 40.97 91.19
CA PHE A 308 -5.32 40.14 91.92
C PHE A 308 -5.32 38.71 91.39
N ASN A 309 -4.16 38.06 91.45
CA ASN A 309 -4.03 36.62 91.30
C ASN A 309 -3.93 36.00 92.69
N PHE A 310 -4.97 35.28 93.11
CA PHE A 310 -5.00 34.63 94.42
C PHE A 310 -4.51 33.20 94.34
N GLU A 311 -3.58 32.87 95.22
CA GLU A 311 -3.20 31.50 95.56
C GLU A 311 -3.81 31.15 96.91
N PHE A 312 -4.40 29.96 97.04
CA PHE A 312 -5.12 29.56 98.24
C PHE A 312 -4.39 28.40 98.92
N ILE A 313 -4.09 28.58 100.21
CA ILE A 313 -3.51 27.53 101.04
C ILE A 313 -4.40 27.27 102.25
N ASN A 314 -4.53 25.98 102.58
CA ASN A 314 -5.30 25.54 103.73
C ASN A 314 -4.64 26.02 105.04
N PRO A 315 -5.42 26.52 106.02
CA PRO A 315 -4.92 26.85 107.36
C PRO A 315 -4.06 25.77 108.03
N THR A 316 -4.19 24.50 107.66
CA THR A 316 -3.43 23.38 108.21
C THR A 316 -2.06 23.15 107.55
N THR A 317 -1.76 23.74 106.39
CA THR A 317 -0.52 23.52 105.63
C THR A 317 0.77 23.87 106.40
N PRO A 318 1.79 23.00 106.43
CA PRO A 318 3.09 23.27 107.07
C PRO A 318 3.71 24.62 106.67
N ILE A 319 4.52 25.19 107.57
CA ILE A 319 5.13 26.52 107.35
C ILE A 319 6.18 26.49 106.22
N ASP A 320 6.86 25.36 106.04
CA ASP A 320 7.89 25.22 105.00
C ASP A 320 7.25 25.15 103.60
N ASP A 321 6.11 24.45 103.46
CA ASP A 321 5.33 24.46 102.21
C ASP A 321 4.77 25.86 101.86
N ILE A 322 4.47 26.69 102.87
CA ILE A 322 4.03 28.08 102.66
C ILE A 322 5.19 28.92 102.10
N GLU A 323 6.41 28.69 102.58
CA GLU A 323 7.62 29.37 102.10
C GLU A 323 7.91 29.03 100.62
N ASP A 324 7.78 27.76 100.25
CA ASP A 324 7.96 27.30 98.88
C ASP A 324 6.98 27.99 97.92
N VAL A 325 5.73 28.18 98.34
CA VAL A 325 4.74 28.88 97.52
C VAL A 325 5.06 30.36 97.38
N ILE A 326 5.48 31.02 98.46
CA ILE A 326 5.85 32.45 98.44
C ILE A 326 7.00 32.68 97.45
N THR A 327 8.05 31.88 97.54
CA THR A 327 9.26 32.02 96.72
C THR A 327 9.00 31.64 95.26
N ASN A 328 8.32 30.52 95.01
CA ASN A 328 8.15 30.02 93.64
C ASN A 328 7.10 30.79 92.84
N LYS A 329 6.10 31.39 93.49
CA LYS A 329 5.00 32.11 92.80
C LYS A 329 5.13 33.64 92.84
N ASN A 330 6.28 34.16 93.29
CA ASN A 330 6.57 35.58 93.39
C ASN A 330 5.45 36.36 94.11
N ILE A 331 5.02 35.81 95.25
CA ILE A 331 3.92 36.37 96.04
C ILE A 331 4.38 37.70 96.64
N LYS A 332 3.58 38.76 96.45
CA LYS A 332 3.89 40.10 96.99
C LYS A 332 3.18 40.39 98.31
N GLU A 333 1.98 39.84 98.48
CA GLU A 333 1.20 40.01 99.70
C GLU A 333 0.70 38.66 100.24
N LEU A 334 0.73 38.52 101.57
CA LEU A 334 0.24 37.35 102.29
C LEU A 334 -0.94 37.73 103.16
N TRP A 335 -2.10 37.17 102.88
CA TRP A 335 -3.35 37.47 103.59
C TRP A 335 -3.73 36.31 104.49
N ILE A 336 -3.89 36.58 105.79
CA ILE A 336 -4.16 35.55 106.79
C ILE A 336 -5.55 35.78 107.39
N THR A 337 -6.40 34.77 107.29
CA THR A 337 -7.73 34.79 107.91
C THR A 337 -7.59 34.65 109.43
N ALA A 338 -7.99 35.69 110.18
CA ALA A 338 -7.69 35.77 111.60
C ALA A 338 -8.37 34.68 112.45
N PHE A 339 -9.52 34.15 111.98
CA PHE A 339 -10.36 33.21 112.72
C PHE A 339 -10.26 31.75 112.27
N GLN A 340 -9.58 31.47 111.15
CA GLN A 340 -9.42 30.09 110.64
C GLN A 340 -8.02 29.52 110.91
N VAL A 341 -7.03 30.37 111.18
CA VAL A 341 -5.66 29.94 111.49
C VAL A 341 -5.44 29.96 113.00
N VAL A 342 -4.96 28.84 113.54
CA VAL A 342 -4.65 28.70 114.97
C VAL A 342 -3.68 29.80 115.42
N PRO A 343 -3.94 30.55 116.52
CA PRO A 343 -3.15 31.72 116.92
C PRO A 343 -1.64 31.48 117.02
N ARG A 344 -1.23 30.32 117.56
CA ARG A 344 0.19 29.94 117.66
C ARG A 344 0.86 29.81 116.29
N LYS A 345 0.15 29.27 115.30
CA LYS A 345 0.64 29.09 113.94
C LYS A 345 0.67 30.42 113.18
N LYS A 346 -0.38 31.22 113.31
CA LYS A 346 -0.44 32.59 112.76
C LYS A 346 0.75 33.43 113.21
N LYS A 347 1.07 33.42 114.51
CA LYS A 347 2.24 34.15 115.05
C LYS A 347 3.56 33.69 114.41
N LYS A 348 3.74 32.38 114.21
CA LYS A 348 4.93 31.83 113.52
C LYS A 348 5.02 32.25 112.05
N ILE A 349 3.90 32.26 111.34
CA ILE A 349 3.84 32.69 109.93
C ILE A 349 4.23 34.18 109.84
N ILE A 350 3.66 35.03 110.71
CA ILE A 350 3.96 36.47 110.71
C ILE A 350 5.43 36.70 110.99
N GLN A 351 5.97 36.11 112.07
CA GLN A 351 7.38 36.26 112.44
C GLN A 351 8.35 35.77 111.36
N LYS A 352 7.99 34.71 110.62
CA LYS A 352 8.86 34.16 109.58
C LYS A 352 8.86 35.00 108.30
N PHE A 353 7.73 35.61 107.94
CA PHE A 353 7.54 36.18 106.60
C PHE A 353 7.31 37.71 106.57
N GLU A 354 7.21 38.39 107.71
CA GLU A 354 6.94 39.84 107.76
C GLU A 354 8.01 40.71 107.07
N SER A 355 9.24 40.22 106.97
CA SER A 355 10.35 40.87 106.27
C SER A 355 10.41 40.55 104.76
N ILE A 356 9.65 39.55 104.29
CA ILE A 356 9.72 38.99 102.94
C ILE A 356 8.50 39.42 102.11
N VAL A 357 7.31 39.41 102.73
CA VAL A 357 6.04 39.74 102.07
C VAL A 357 5.22 40.66 102.96
N LYS A 358 4.41 41.51 102.35
CA LYS A 358 3.48 42.35 103.09
C LYS A 358 2.36 41.48 103.65
N ILE A 359 2.22 41.43 104.98
CA ILE A 359 1.22 40.60 105.64
C ILE A 359 -0.01 41.43 106.01
N GLN A 360 -1.19 40.91 105.66
CA GLN A 360 -2.47 41.51 106.03
C GLN A 360 -3.33 40.49 106.78
N GLU A 361 -3.76 40.85 107.98
CA GLU A 361 -4.72 40.05 108.73
C GLU A 361 -6.16 40.45 108.36
N LEU A 362 -6.95 39.45 107.98
CA LEU A 362 -8.35 39.63 107.61
C LEU A 362 -9.23 39.22 108.79
N ASN A 363 -9.77 40.22 109.50
CA ASN A 363 -10.73 40.06 110.59
C ASN A 363 -12.17 39.87 110.08
N ASP A 364 -12.46 40.25 108.85
CA ASP A 364 -13.78 40.03 108.26
C ASP A 364 -13.62 39.92 106.74
N PHE A 365 -14.25 38.92 106.12
CA PHE A 365 -14.16 38.69 104.68
C PHE A 365 -14.81 39.83 103.86
N THR A 366 -15.64 40.65 104.50
CA THR A 366 -16.23 41.87 103.91
C THR A 366 -15.20 42.93 103.54
N LYS A 367 -14.00 42.94 104.14
CA LYS A 367 -12.91 43.88 103.76
C LYS A 367 -12.27 43.57 102.40
N LEU A 368 -12.56 42.43 101.79
CA LEU A 368 -12.14 42.11 100.42
C LEU A 368 -12.95 42.86 99.35
N MET A 369 -14.08 43.48 99.74
CA MET A 369 -15.02 44.14 98.82
C MET A 369 -14.86 45.66 98.73
N ASN A 370 -14.21 46.33 99.69
CA ASN A 370 -14.03 47.77 99.67
C ASN A 370 -12.69 48.14 99.03
N GLY A 371 -12.72 48.38 97.72
CA GLY A 371 -11.79 49.32 97.10
C GLY A 371 -12.05 50.71 97.71
N GLY A 372 -11.24 51.09 98.70
CA GLY A 372 -11.08 52.50 99.02
C GLY A 372 -10.54 53.20 97.78
N ARG A 373 -11.22 54.28 97.36
CA ARG A 373 -10.63 55.27 96.47
C ARG A 373 -9.41 55.89 97.13
#